data_AF-A0A528C9B5-F1
#
_entry.id   AF-A0A528C9B5-F1
#
_cell.length_a   1.000
_cell.length_b   1.000
_cell.length_c   1.000
_cell.angle_alpha   90.00
_cell.angle_beta   90.00
_cell.angle_gamma   90.00
#
_symmetry.space_group_name_H-M   'P 1'
#
loop_
_entity.id
_entity.type
_entity.pdbx_description
1 polymer ?
#
loop_
_entity_poly.entity_id
_entity_poly.type
_entity_poly.pdbx_seq_one_letter_code
_entity_poly.pdbx_strand_id
1 'polypeptide(L)' 'GWFGHMGRIDAIRLPLLAPDFREREIFCCGPDPFMRAVRQMLEAAGFDMANYHQESFAAPVVEEIPAPFA' A
#
# COMPACT_ATOMS: atom_id res chain seq x y z
N GLY A 1 15.90 -20.97 -7.76
CA GLY A 1 15.48 -20.07 -6.67
C GLY A 1 15.11 -18.72 -7.26
N TRP A 2 14.45 -17.86 -6.48
CA TRP A 2 14.17 -16.47 -6.88
C TRP A 2 15.41 -15.60 -6.67
N PHE A 3 15.78 -14.80 -7.67
CA PHE A 3 16.98 -13.93 -7.63
C PHE A 3 16.65 -12.44 -7.57
N GLY A 4 15.37 -12.05 -7.52
CA GLY A 4 14.94 -10.66 -7.41
C GLY A 4 14.84 -10.17 -5.97
N HIS A 5 14.39 -8.93 -5.80
CA HIS A 5 14.13 -8.37 -4.47
C HIS A 5 13.09 -9.20 -3.71
N MET A 6 13.33 -9.39 -2.41
CA MET A 6 12.45 -10.11 -1.49
C MET A 6 12.18 -9.28 -0.24
N GLY A 7 11.03 -9.53 0.40
CA GLY A 7 10.55 -8.80 1.58
C GLY A 7 9.51 -7.74 1.25
N ARG A 8 9.20 -6.88 2.23
CA ARG A 8 8.31 -5.73 2.04
C ARG A 8 9.03 -4.60 1.31
N ILE A 9 8.26 -3.71 0.68
CA ILE A 9 8.81 -2.45 0.18
C ILE A 9 9.21 -1.55 1.35
N ASP A 10 10.34 -0.87 1.21
CA ASP A 10 10.89 0.04 2.22
C ASP A 10 11.75 1.13 1.54
N ALA A 11 12.25 2.06 2.36
CA ALA A 11 13.00 3.22 1.91
C ALA A 11 14.34 2.88 1.24
N ILE A 12 14.88 1.67 1.44
CA ILE A 12 16.11 1.22 0.77
C ILE A 12 15.76 0.60 -0.58
N ARG A 13 14.72 -0.24 -0.63
CA ARG A 13 14.33 -0.96 -1.85
C ARG A 13 13.67 -0.05 -2.88
N LEU A 14 12.86 0.92 -2.46
CA LEU A 14 12.11 1.76 -3.40
C LEU A 14 13.03 2.50 -4.39
N PRO A 15 14.11 3.18 -3.98
CA PRO A 15 15.04 3.83 -4.92
C PRO A 15 15.82 2.86 -5.82
N LEU A 16 16.02 1.60 -5.38
CA LEU A 16 16.66 0.57 -6.21
C LEU A 16 15.72 0.09 -7.33
N LEU A 17 14.42 0.04 -7.05
CA LEU A 17 13.38 -0.38 -7.99
C LEU A 17 12.94 0.75 -8.92
N ALA A 18 12.84 1.97 -8.40
CA ALA A 18 12.37 3.17 -9.08
C ALA A 18 13.19 4.38 -8.60
N PRO A 19 14.39 4.63 -9.16
CA PRO A 19 15.28 5.71 -8.71
C PRO A 19 14.67 7.11 -8.88
N ASP A 20 13.74 7.25 -9.83
CA ASP A 20 12.98 8.45 -10.17
C ASP A 20 11.61 8.52 -9.48
N PHE A 21 11.34 7.71 -8.44
CA PHE A 21 10.02 7.63 -7.82
C PHE A 21 9.44 8.98 -7.35
N ARG A 22 10.29 9.97 -7.04
CA ARG A 22 9.87 11.30 -6.59
C ARG A 22 9.22 12.14 -7.68
N GLU A 23 9.42 11.78 -8.95
CA GLU A 23 8.86 12.47 -10.11
C GLU A 23 7.59 11.78 -10.62
N ARG A 24 7.17 10.69 -9.97
CA ARG A 24 6.08 9.82 -10.42
C ARG A 24 4.80 10.06 -9.64
N GLU A 25 3.71 9.59 -10.23
CA GLU A 25 2.42 9.41 -9.57
C GLU A 25 2.35 7.99 -8.98
N ILE A 26 2.01 7.89 -7.69
CA ILE A 26 1.95 6.62 -6.97
C ILE A 26 0.50 6.26 -6.69
N PHE A 27 0.05 5.13 -7.24
CA PHE A 27 -1.25 4.54 -6.95
C PHE A 27 -1.06 3.32 -6.04
N CYS A 28 -1.67 3.35 -4.86
CA CYS A 28 -1.50 2.33 -3.82
C CYS A 28 -2.84 1.69 -3.45
N CYS A 29 -2.87 0.37 -3.43
CA CYS A 29 -3.99 -0.44 -2.96
C CYS A 29 -3.44 -1.68 -2.25
N GLY A 30 -4.17 -2.20 -1.27
CA GLY A 30 -3.81 -3.43 -0.57
C GLY A 30 -4.37 -3.45 0.86
N PRO A 31 -3.88 -4.38 1.71
CA PRO A 31 -4.25 -4.41 3.12
C PRO A 31 -3.88 -3.09 3.80
N ASP A 32 -4.75 -2.62 4.68
CA ASP A 32 -4.58 -1.36 5.40
C ASP A 32 -3.20 -1.22 6.12
N PRO A 33 -2.64 -2.25 6.78
CA PRO A 33 -1.28 -2.18 7.32
C PRO A 33 -0.18 -1.96 6.27
N PHE A 34 -0.36 -2.49 5.06
CA PHE A 34 0.59 -2.28 3.96
C PHE A 34 0.52 -0.85 3.45
N MET A 35 -0.68 -0.35 3.17
CA MET A 35 -0.86 1.01 2.66
C MET A 35 -0.38 2.06 3.65
N ARG A 36 -0.64 1.88 4.96
CA ARG A 36 -0.07 2.75 6.00
C ARG A 36 1.46 2.78 5.98
N ALA A 37 2.10 1.62 5.85
CA ALA A 37 3.56 1.53 5.80
C ALA A 37 4.13 2.23 4.56
N VAL A 38 3.49 2.08 3.39
CA VAL A 38 3.88 2.77 2.15
C VAL A 38 3.75 4.28 2.30
N ARG A 39 2.60 4.77 2.80
CA ARG A 39 2.37 6.20 3.05
C ARG A 39 3.44 6.79 3.97
N GLN A 40 3.68 6.17 5.13
CA GLN A 40 4.68 6.64 6.09
C GLN A 40 6.09 6.68 5.50
N MET A 41 6.45 5.65 4.72
CA MET A 41 7.74 5.59 4.03
C MET A 41 7.89 6.74 3.02
N LEU A 42 6.85 7.03 2.23
CA LEU A 42 6.87 8.12 1.24
C LEU A 42 6.94 9.50 1.91
N GLU A 43 6.16 9.72 2.96
CA GLU A 43 6.20 10.94 3.78
C GLU A 43 7.62 11.15 4.36
N ALA A 44 8.22 10.11 4.95
CA ALA A 44 9.58 10.16 5.48
C ALA A 44 10.66 10.37 4.40
N ALA A 45 10.40 9.94 3.16
CA ALA A 45 11.30 10.12 2.02
C ALA A 45 11.17 11.50 1.34
N GLY A 46 10.28 12.36 1.83
CA GLY A 46 10.00 13.68 1.27
C GLY A 46 9.28 13.62 -0.08
N PHE A 47 8.47 12.59 -0.32
CA PHE A 47 7.65 12.47 -1.52
C PHE A 47 6.54 13.54 -1.54
N ASP A 48 6.24 14.08 -2.72
CA ASP A 48 5.09 14.98 -2.89
C ASP A 48 3.79 14.18 -2.81
N MET A 49 3.12 14.24 -1.65
CA MET A 49 1.90 13.48 -1.39
C MET A 49 0.71 13.96 -2.22
N ALA A 50 0.80 15.08 -2.95
CA ALA A 50 -0.20 15.45 -3.95
C ALA A 50 -0.24 14.44 -5.12
N ASN A 51 0.87 13.75 -5.38
CA ASN A 51 1.00 12.70 -6.40
C ASN A 51 0.80 11.29 -5.82
N TYR A 52 0.33 11.16 -4.57
CA TYR A 52 0.02 9.87 -3.95
C TYR A 52 -1.49 9.65 -3.88
N HIS A 53 -1.95 8.57 -4.51
CA HIS A 53 -3.35 8.17 -4.54
C HIS A 53 -3.49 6.80 -3.90
N GLN A 54 -4.47 6.67 -3.02
CA GLN A 54 -4.74 5.42 -2.32
C GLN A 54 -6.19 5.02 -2.48
N GLU A 55 -6.42 3.77 -2.84
CA GLU A 55 -7.74 3.15 -2.87
C GLU A 55 -7.88 2.20 -1.68
N SER A 56 -9.00 2.28 -0.96
CA SER A 56 -9.30 1.39 0.15
C SER A 56 -10.63 0.67 -0.08
N PHE A 57 -10.58 -0.65 -0.10
CA PHE A 57 -11.75 -1.50 -0.07
C PHE A 57 -12.01 -1.92 1.37
N ALA A 58 -13.13 -1.49 1.93
CA ALA A 58 -13.64 -2.09 3.15
C ALA A 58 -14.06 -3.53 2.86
N ALA A 59 -13.90 -4.43 3.83
CA ALA A 59 -14.56 -5.72 3.76
C ALA A 59 -16.07 -5.49 3.60
N PRO A 60 -16.78 -6.30 2.80
CA PRO A 60 -18.22 -6.20 2.73
C PRO A 60 -18.81 -6.32 4.14
N VAL A 61 -19.82 -5.51 4.43
CA VAL A 61 -20.56 -5.63 5.68
C VAL A 61 -21.13 -7.04 5.72
N VAL A 62 -20.65 -7.87 6.65
CA VAL A 62 -21.26 -9.17 6.90
C VAL A 62 -22.54 -8.87 7.66
N GLU A 63 -23.64 -8.78 6.93
CA GLU A 63 -24.97 -8.78 7.54
C GLU A 63 -25.18 -10.18 8.11
N GLU A 64 -25.18 -10.30 9.44
CA GLU A 64 -25.54 -11.54 10.11
C GLU A 64 -27.02 -11.79 9.82
N ILE A 65 -27.31 -12.60 8.80
CA ILE A 65 -28.66 -13.10 8.57
C ILE A 65 -28.92 -14.10 9.71
N PRO A 66 -29.84 -13.81 10.65
CA PRO A 66 -30.16 -14.77 11.70
C PRO A 66 -30.64 -16.06 11.04
N ALA A 67 -30.19 -17.19 11.58
CA ALA A 67 -30.64 -18.49 11.10
C ALA A 67 -32.19 -18.50 11.15
N PRO A 68 -32.87 -18.94 10.08
CA PRO A 68 -34.32 -18.85 9.98
C PRO A 68 -35.12 -19.64 11.05
N PHE A 69 -34.43 -20.26 12.00
CA PHE A 69 -35.00 -21.18 12.99
C PHE A 69 -34.32 -21.08 14.38
N ALA A 70 -33.77 -19.92 14.76
CA ALA A 70 -33.42 -19.64 16.16
C ALA A 70 -34.67 -19.24 16.98
#